data_AF-A0A954SEH7-F1
#
_entry.id   AF-A0A954SEH7-F1
#
_cell.length_a   1.000
_cell.length_b   1.000
_cell.length_c   1.000
_cell.angle_alpha   90.00
_cell.angle_beta   90.00
_cell.angle_gamma   90.00
#
_symmetry.space_group_name_H-M   'P 1'
#
loop_
_entity.id
_entity.type
_entity.pdbx_description
1 polymer ?
#
loop_
_entity_poly.entity_id
_entity_poly.type
_entity_poly.pdbx_seq_one_letter_code
_entity_poly.pdbx_strand_id
1 'polypeptide(L)'
;MPDILHTTVSPSSSGNWLRGHALLGSLIVHSVLIGVLALVVIPGDDSAPILLINTAFSTAVDEQIVPLQTDSSRSLEAAPQAASQRQTASIPLSTRTELTDVVPRTEQSPIGSLMSGFPSAALTEVVGASTPFRGASETGADGEGQGSGGGHFFGLPPIGDSVVFVVDSSRSMNHPYPPPANTRFKRVQLELVNTIGHMQPEQKFFIVFFNHEAIPMPANQLIAATPTSQQRYLRWMIGMKADGKTNPVHAMLIALQLRPETIYLLTDGDLPPKVASVIREANGQHVQINTIGFGDDAGEQVLQDIARQNNGTYRFIPEDESPKSAP
;
A
#
# COMPACT_ATOMS: atom_id res chain seq x y z
N MET A 1 -91.74 -1.93 21.26
CA MET A 1 -91.38 -0.55 21.69
C MET A 1 -91.83 -0.40 23.13
N PRO A 2 -90.99 0.14 24.05
CA PRO A 2 -90.30 1.41 23.85
C PRO A 2 -88.78 1.41 24.14
N ASP A 3 -88.18 2.53 23.70
CA ASP A 3 -86.78 2.94 23.75
C ASP A 3 -86.20 3.11 25.16
N ILE A 4 -84.95 2.69 25.34
CA ILE A 4 -84.12 2.98 26.52
C ILE A 4 -83.04 3.98 26.10
N LEU A 5 -83.19 5.22 26.55
CA LEU A 5 -82.20 6.28 26.43
C LEU A 5 -81.04 6.02 27.41
N HIS A 6 -79.83 5.87 26.87
CA HIS A 6 -78.59 5.83 27.65
C HIS A 6 -78.15 7.26 28.01
N THR A 7 -78.14 7.56 29.31
CA THR A 7 -77.48 8.74 29.89
C THR A 7 -75.97 8.47 29.99
N THR A 8 -75.16 9.35 29.41
CA THR A 8 -73.70 9.33 29.52
C THR A 8 -73.26 10.06 30.80
N VAL A 9 -72.47 9.37 31.63
CA VAL A 9 -71.76 9.96 32.78
C VAL A 9 -70.31 10.18 32.36
N SER A 10 -69.83 11.42 32.46
CA SER A 10 -68.41 11.78 32.25
C SER A 10 -67.62 11.61 33.55
N PRO A 11 -66.47 10.90 33.57
CA PRO A 11 -65.56 10.93 34.71
C PRO A 11 -64.54 12.07 34.60
N SER A 12 -64.32 12.75 35.73
CA SER A 12 -63.41 13.88 35.93
C SER A 12 -61.93 13.48 35.89
N SER A 13 -61.10 14.24 35.16
CA SER A 13 -59.64 14.12 35.20
C SER A 13 -59.05 14.88 36.39
N SER A 14 -58.60 14.17 37.41
CA SER A 14 -57.68 14.73 38.42
C SER A 14 -56.69 13.65 38.82
N GLY A 15 -55.41 13.80 38.40
CA GLY A 15 -54.38 12.87 38.86
C GLY A 15 -53.05 12.77 38.13
N ASN A 16 -52.62 13.72 37.28
CA ASN A 16 -51.32 13.60 36.59
C ASN A 16 -50.24 14.61 37.02
N TRP A 17 -50.51 15.50 37.97
CA TRP A 17 -49.53 16.54 38.34
C TRP A 17 -48.31 16.01 39.12
N LEU A 18 -48.41 14.86 39.81
CA LEU A 18 -47.29 14.29 40.57
C LEU A 18 -46.27 13.49 39.72
N ARG A 19 -46.61 13.07 38.48
CA ARG A 19 -45.68 12.29 37.64
C ARG A 19 -44.70 13.14 36.83
N GLY A 20 -45.03 14.41 36.56
CA GLY A 20 -44.16 15.32 35.81
C GLY A 20 -42.89 15.71 36.58
N HIS A 21 -43.00 15.88 37.90
CA HIS A 21 -41.87 16.30 38.75
C HIS A 21 -40.81 15.20 38.90
N ALA A 22 -41.21 13.92 38.89
CA ALA A 22 -40.29 12.80 39.00
C ALA A 22 -39.39 12.65 37.76
N LEU A 23 -39.94 12.88 36.56
CA LEU A 23 -39.17 12.81 35.31
C LEU A 23 -38.20 13.99 35.19
N LEU A 24 -38.63 15.19 35.59
CA LEU A 24 -37.76 16.38 35.58
C LEU A 24 -36.59 16.24 36.56
N GLY A 25 -36.85 15.70 37.76
CA GLY A 25 -35.81 15.42 38.75
C GLY A 25 -34.77 14.41 38.24
N SER A 26 -35.22 13.34 37.58
CA SER A 26 -34.31 12.32 37.01
C SER A 26 -33.42 12.89 35.90
N LEU A 27 -33.96 13.75 35.02
CA LEU A 27 -33.20 14.39 33.95
C LEU A 27 -32.06 15.27 34.48
N ILE A 28 -32.34 16.03 35.55
CA ILE A 28 -31.35 16.90 36.20
C ILE A 28 -30.22 16.05 36.80
N VAL A 29 -30.55 14.98 37.52
CA VAL A 29 -29.55 14.09 38.13
C VAL A 29 -28.65 13.45 37.07
N HIS A 30 -29.21 12.93 35.99
CA HIS A 30 -28.42 12.36 34.90
C HIS A 30 -27.55 13.41 34.19
N SER A 31 -28.06 14.63 34.00
CA SER A 31 -27.28 15.71 33.36
C SER A 31 -26.07 16.12 34.20
N VAL A 32 -26.22 16.19 35.52
CA VAL A 32 -25.10 16.44 36.45
C VAL A 32 -24.11 15.29 36.44
N LEU A 33 -24.59 14.04 36.48
CA LEU A 33 -23.74 12.85 36.43
C LEU A 33 -22.88 12.81 35.16
N ILE A 34 -23.48 13.09 34.00
CA ILE A 34 -22.77 13.14 32.71
C ILE A 34 -21.74 14.27 32.71
N GLY A 35 -22.06 15.45 33.25
CA GLY A 35 -21.12 16.57 33.37
C GLY A 35 -19.90 16.23 34.24
N VAL A 36 -20.10 15.57 35.38
CA VAL A 36 -19.00 15.13 36.26
C VAL A 36 -18.15 14.06 35.58
N LEU A 37 -18.79 13.09 34.89
CA LEU A 37 -18.06 12.06 34.14
C LEU A 37 -17.23 12.68 33.01
N ALA A 38 -17.77 13.67 32.29
CA ALA A 38 -17.05 14.40 31.25
C ALA A 38 -15.81 15.14 31.81
N LEU A 39 -15.91 15.73 33.01
CA LEU A 39 -14.78 16.39 33.67
C LEU A 39 -13.67 15.39 34.07
N VAL A 40 -14.03 14.17 34.41
CA VAL A 40 -13.06 13.11 34.81
C VAL A 40 -12.42 12.45 33.58
N VAL A 41 -13.13 12.34 32.47
CA VAL A 41 -12.70 11.59 31.28
C VAL A 41 -11.93 12.46 30.28
N ILE A 42 -12.16 13.78 30.26
CA ILE A 42 -11.42 14.69 29.38
C ILE A 42 -10.16 15.16 30.11
N PRO A 43 -8.95 14.69 29.75
CA PRO A 43 -7.72 15.32 30.22
C PRO A 43 -7.72 16.78 29.74
N GLY A 44 -7.63 17.71 30.70
CA GLY A 44 -7.51 19.13 30.39
C GLY A 44 -6.25 19.37 29.55
N ASP A 45 -6.41 20.03 28.40
CA ASP A 45 -5.31 20.61 27.65
C ASP A 45 -4.74 21.78 28.47
N ASP A 46 -3.93 21.45 29.47
CA ASP A 46 -3.02 22.41 30.08
C ASP A 46 -1.93 22.72 29.05
N SER A 47 -2.12 23.83 28.35
CA SER A 47 -1.07 24.48 27.56
C SER A 47 0.09 24.82 28.50
N ALA A 48 1.08 23.93 28.58
CA ALA A 48 2.32 24.18 29.29
C ALA A 48 3.13 25.26 28.55
N PRO A 49 3.72 26.24 29.26
CA PRO A 49 4.53 27.29 28.66
C PRO A 49 5.84 26.71 28.12
N ILE A 50 6.25 27.27 26.99
CA ILE A 50 7.47 26.99 26.23
C ILE A 50 8.69 26.98 27.16
N LEU A 51 9.28 25.81 27.38
CA LEU A 51 10.58 25.64 28.02
C LEU A 51 11.67 26.00 27.01
N LEU A 52 12.20 27.22 27.12
CA LEU A 52 13.42 27.64 26.44
C LEU A 52 14.61 26.81 26.96
N ILE A 53 14.97 25.77 26.21
CA ILE A 53 16.22 25.04 26.43
C ILE A 53 17.36 25.93 25.92
N ASN A 54 18.08 26.51 26.87
CA ASN A 54 19.33 27.22 26.65
C ASN A 54 20.46 26.19 26.66
N THR A 55 20.84 25.65 25.50
CA THR A 55 22.02 24.78 25.38
C THR A 55 23.25 25.64 25.16
N ALA A 56 23.92 25.97 26.27
CA ALA A 56 25.33 26.33 26.23
C ALA A 56 26.11 25.12 25.71
N PHE A 57 26.70 25.25 24.52
CA PHE A 57 27.65 24.29 23.97
C PHE A 57 28.87 24.23 24.89
N SER A 58 29.10 23.08 25.52
CA SER A 58 30.36 22.76 26.18
C SER A 58 31.29 22.15 25.13
N THR A 59 32.24 22.94 24.65
CA THR A 59 33.33 22.52 23.78
C THR A 59 34.45 21.94 24.62
N ALA A 60 34.74 20.65 24.44
CA ALA A 60 36.09 20.08 24.44
C ALA A 60 36.02 18.56 24.19
N VAL A 61 36.17 18.14 22.94
CA VAL A 61 36.81 16.86 22.64
C VAL A 61 37.90 17.16 21.62
N ASP A 62 39.12 17.02 22.12
CA ASP A 62 40.39 17.08 21.43
C ASP A 62 40.54 15.81 20.60
N GLU A 63 40.64 15.92 19.28
CA GLU A 63 41.08 14.81 18.44
C GLU A 63 42.05 15.34 17.37
N GLN A 64 43.33 15.10 17.63
CA GLN A 64 44.44 15.39 16.75
C GLN A 64 44.37 14.50 15.50
N ILE A 65 44.23 15.10 14.33
CA ILE A 65 44.37 14.44 13.04
C ILE A 65 45.87 14.33 12.70
N VAL A 66 46.40 13.11 12.69
CA VAL A 66 47.73 12.78 12.16
C VAL A 66 47.55 12.31 10.71
N PRO A 67 48.17 12.96 9.69
CA PRO A 67 48.22 12.40 8.35
C PRO A 67 49.49 11.56 8.20
N LEU A 68 49.33 10.26 7.96
CA LEU A 68 50.45 9.38 7.58
C LEU A 68 50.54 9.31 6.05
N GLN A 69 51.51 10.01 5.48
CA GLN A 69 52.01 9.78 4.12
C GLN A 69 53.25 8.89 4.18
N THR A 70 53.27 7.80 3.42
CA THR A 70 54.48 7.15 2.82
C THR A 70 53.99 5.96 1.98
N ASP A 71 53.93 6.00 0.65
CA ASP A 71 54.97 6.08 -0.41
C ASP A 71 55.54 4.70 -0.84
N SER A 72 55.30 4.41 -2.13
CA SER A 72 56.08 3.58 -3.09
C SER A 72 56.48 2.12 -2.79
N SER A 73 56.11 1.20 -3.70
CA SER A 73 57.07 0.59 -4.64
C SER A 73 56.46 -0.33 -5.72
N ARG A 74 57.16 -0.34 -6.86
CA ARG A 74 56.89 -0.92 -8.19
C ARG A 74 56.91 -2.45 -8.28
N SER A 75 56.32 -2.99 -9.35
CA SER A 75 56.87 -4.07 -10.22
C SER A 75 55.99 -4.18 -11.49
N LEU A 76 56.46 -3.71 -12.65
CA LEU A 76 57.18 -4.41 -13.73
C LEU A 76 56.28 -5.25 -14.66
N GLU A 77 56.42 -4.91 -15.93
CA GLU A 77 55.71 -5.29 -17.15
C GLU A 77 56.27 -6.58 -17.79
N ALA A 78 55.44 -7.36 -18.48
CA ALA A 78 55.66 -7.89 -19.85
C ALA A 78 54.75 -9.11 -20.18
N ALA A 79 54.19 -9.07 -21.39
CA ALA A 79 53.36 -10.07 -22.09
C ALA A 79 54.25 -11.15 -22.81
N PRO A 80 53.84 -11.97 -23.82
CA PRO A 80 52.53 -12.13 -24.50
C PRO A 80 52.15 -13.58 -25.03
N GLN A 81 51.05 -13.63 -25.81
CA GLN A 81 50.72 -14.50 -26.97
C GLN A 81 50.09 -15.91 -26.82
N ALA A 82 48.89 -16.07 -27.42
CA ALA A 82 48.57 -16.95 -28.57
C ALA A 82 47.02 -17.10 -28.69
N ALA A 83 46.34 -16.48 -29.66
CA ALA A 83 46.09 -16.94 -31.03
C ALA A 83 45.13 -18.14 -31.16
N SER A 84 43.91 -17.88 -31.65
CA SER A 84 43.26 -18.75 -32.65
C SER A 84 42.11 -18.01 -33.36
N GLN A 85 42.39 -17.60 -34.60
CA GLN A 85 41.41 -17.24 -35.63
C GLN A 85 40.94 -18.53 -36.33
N ARG A 86 39.65 -18.64 -36.64
CA ARG A 86 39.19 -19.22 -37.91
C ARG A 86 37.95 -18.48 -38.42
N GLN A 87 38.15 -17.76 -39.52
CA GLN A 87 37.13 -17.31 -40.47
C GLN A 87 36.61 -18.49 -41.30
N THR A 88 35.34 -18.39 -41.72
CA THR A 88 34.75 -18.75 -43.04
C THR A 88 33.23 -18.79 -42.82
N ALA A 89 32.30 -18.36 -43.68
CA ALA A 89 32.30 -17.82 -45.04
C ALA A 89 30.95 -17.13 -45.27
N SER A 90 30.87 -16.39 -46.36
CA SER A 90 29.79 -15.51 -46.83
C SER A 90 28.68 -16.19 -47.65
N ILE A 91 27.42 -15.72 -47.46
CA ILE A 91 26.29 -15.51 -48.45
C ILE A 91 25.56 -16.81 -48.96
N PRO A 92 24.21 -16.86 -49.20
CA PRO A 92 23.31 -15.80 -49.68
C PRO A 92 21.92 -15.61 -49.03
N LEU A 93 21.39 -14.42 -49.32
CA LEU A 93 19.99 -14.03 -49.53
C LEU A 93 19.13 -15.16 -50.14
N SER A 94 18.03 -15.52 -49.48
CA SER A 94 16.93 -16.29 -50.08
C SER A 94 15.60 -15.61 -49.83
N THR A 95 14.90 -15.42 -50.94
CA THR A 95 13.60 -14.81 -51.14
C THR A 95 12.46 -15.72 -50.65
N ARG A 96 11.50 -15.11 -49.94
CA ARG A 96 10.05 -15.38 -49.86
C ARG A 96 9.54 -16.81 -50.12
N THR A 97 8.85 -17.36 -49.10
CA THR A 97 7.62 -18.13 -49.30
C THR A 97 6.60 -17.74 -48.24
N GLU A 98 5.50 -17.13 -48.69
CA GLU A 98 4.26 -17.02 -47.94
C GLU A 98 3.70 -18.41 -47.66
N LEU A 99 3.44 -18.71 -46.39
CA LEU A 99 2.36 -19.62 -46.02
C LEU A 99 1.57 -18.93 -44.91
N THR A 100 0.42 -18.42 -45.34
CA THR A 100 -0.73 -18.10 -44.53
C THR A 100 -1.07 -19.28 -43.62
N ASP A 101 -1.07 -19.06 -42.31
CA ASP A 101 -2.02 -19.74 -41.44
C ASP A 101 -2.58 -18.72 -40.45
N VAL A 102 -3.74 -18.19 -40.84
CA VAL A 102 -4.57 -17.31 -40.03
C VAL A 102 -5.25 -18.19 -38.99
N VAL A 103 -4.67 -18.26 -37.81
CA VAL A 103 -5.40 -18.63 -36.60
C VAL A 103 -5.64 -17.32 -35.83
N PRO A 104 -6.87 -16.80 -35.76
CA PRO A 104 -7.15 -15.68 -34.88
C PRO A 104 -7.12 -16.22 -33.46
N ARG A 105 -5.95 -16.21 -32.83
CA ARG A 105 -5.85 -16.34 -31.38
C ARG A 105 -6.31 -15.01 -30.80
N THR A 106 -7.61 -14.91 -30.54
CA THR A 106 -8.15 -13.85 -29.70
C THR A 106 -7.62 -14.08 -28.30
N GLU A 107 -6.38 -13.65 -28.04
CA GLU A 107 -5.91 -13.45 -26.68
C GLU A 107 -6.69 -12.26 -26.12
N GLN A 108 -7.87 -12.57 -25.58
CA GLN A 108 -8.54 -11.67 -24.66
C GLN A 108 -7.58 -11.49 -23.50
N SER A 109 -6.93 -10.32 -23.43
CA SER A 109 -6.16 -9.91 -22.26
C SER A 109 -7.01 -10.20 -21.01
N PRO A 110 -6.53 -11.01 -20.04
CA PRO A 110 -7.29 -11.37 -18.84
C PRO A 110 -7.85 -10.13 -18.13
N ILE A 111 -7.13 -9.01 -18.24
CA ILE A 111 -7.47 -7.73 -17.63
C ILE A 111 -8.69 -7.10 -18.29
N GLY A 112 -8.87 -7.23 -19.61
CA GLY A 112 -10.07 -6.72 -20.28
C GLY A 112 -11.35 -7.38 -19.76
N SER A 113 -11.28 -8.68 -19.45
CA SER A 113 -12.41 -9.41 -18.85
C SER A 113 -12.60 -9.04 -17.38
N LEU A 114 -11.52 -8.94 -16.59
CA LEU A 114 -11.59 -8.49 -15.19
C LEU A 114 -12.20 -7.08 -15.08
N MET A 115 -11.77 -6.16 -15.95
CA MET A 115 -12.20 -4.76 -15.96
C MET A 115 -13.65 -4.57 -16.42
N SER A 116 -14.20 -5.50 -17.22
CA SER A 116 -15.60 -5.44 -17.69
C SER A 116 -16.65 -5.47 -16.58
N GLY A 117 -16.27 -5.96 -15.39
CA GLY A 117 -17.15 -6.09 -14.23
C GLY A 117 -17.03 -4.95 -13.20
N PHE A 118 -16.29 -3.89 -13.51
CA PHE A 118 -16.21 -2.69 -12.67
C PHE A 118 -17.15 -1.61 -13.21
N PRO A 119 -17.80 -0.82 -12.33
CA PRO A 119 -18.58 0.32 -12.80
C PRO A 119 -17.66 1.29 -13.55
N SER A 120 -18.01 1.61 -14.80
CA SER A 120 -17.21 2.44 -15.70
C SER A 120 -16.79 3.77 -15.06
N ALA A 121 -17.63 4.37 -14.20
CA ALA A 121 -17.29 5.59 -13.46
C ALA A 121 -16.10 5.42 -12.49
N ALA A 122 -16.02 4.30 -11.77
CA ALA A 122 -14.94 4.05 -10.80
C ALA A 122 -13.61 3.71 -11.50
N LEU A 123 -13.67 2.99 -12.62
CA LEU A 123 -12.49 2.80 -13.46
C LEU A 123 -12.08 4.09 -14.15
N THR A 124 -13.03 4.89 -14.62
CA THR A 124 -12.72 6.19 -15.25
C THR A 124 -12.10 7.17 -14.25
N GLU A 125 -12.50 7.11 -12.98
CA GLU A 125 -11.94 7.94 -11.90
C GLU A 125 -10.48 7.61 -11.56
N VAL A 126 -10.10 6.33 -11.69
CA VAL A 126 -8.75 5.82 -11.37
C VAL A 126 -7.86 5.76 -12.61
N VAL A 127 -8.39 5.35 -13.76
CA VAL A 127 -7.66 5.08 -15.02
C VAL A 127 -7.66 6.29 -15.96
N GLY A 128 -8.60 7.25 -15.80
CA GLY A 128 -8.78 8.38 -16.71
C GLY A 128 -9.58 7.98 -17.97
N ALA A 129 -10.45 8.86 -18.45
CA ALA A 129 -11.44 8.58 -19.51
C ALA A 129 -10.88 8.37 -20.93
N SER A 130 -9.56 8.25 -21.11
CA SER A 130 -8.93 8.34 -22.45
C SER A 130 -7.72 7.43 -22.67
N THR A 131 -7.40 6.54 -21.73
CA THR A 131 -6.32 5.55 -21.89
C THR A 131 -6.91 4.21 -22.30
N PRO A 132 -6.85 3.82 -23.60
CA PRO A 132 -7.11 2.44 -23.95
C PRO A 132 -6.07 1.57 -23.24
N PHE A 133 -6.52 0.75 -22.29
CA PHE A 133 -5.73 -0.31 -21.69
C PHE A 133 -5.45 -1.35 -22.77
N ARG A 134 -4.45 -1.07 -23.60
CA ARG A 134 -3.88 -2.01 -24.54
C ARG A 134 -3.00 -2.92 -23.71
N GLY A 135 -3.40 -4.18 -23.56
CA GLY A 135 -2.67 -5.17 -22.77
C GLY A 135 -1.19 -5.11 -23.11
N ALA A 136 -0.36 -4.94 -22.08
CA ALA A 136 1.08 -5.07 -22.19
C ALA A 136 1.41 -6.55 -22.42
N SER A 137 1.25 -7.00 -23.65
CA SER A 137 1.91 -8.18 -24.19
C SER A 137 2.83 -7.65 -25.27
N GLU A 138 4.09 -7.41 -24.91
CA GLU A 138 5.28 -7.37 -25.77
C GLU A 138 6.47 -6.88 -24.94
N THR A 139 7.11 -7.79 -24.22
CA THR A 139 8.59 -7.77 -24.13
C THR A 139 9.06 -9.18 -24.43
N GLY A 140 9.41 -9.40 -25.69
CA GLY A 140 10.25 -10.52 -26.08
C GLY A 140 11.64 -10.28 -25.50
N ALA A 141 11.96 -10.99 -24.43
CA ALA A 141 13.34 -11.26 -24.06
C ALA A 141 13.57 -12.74 -24.36
N ASP A 142 14.37 -13.02 -25.38
CA ASP A 142 14.92 -14.35 -25.64
C ASP A 142 15.77 -14.76 -24.44
N GLY A 143 15.15 -15.47 -23.53
CA GLY A 143 15.78 -16.11 -22.38
C GLY A 143 15.01 -17.39 -22.08
N GLU A 144 15.59 -18.53 -22.47
CA GLU A 144 15.16 -19.84 -21.98
C GLU A 144 15.32 -19.87 -20.46
N GLY A 145 14.25 -19.50 -19.76
CA GLY A 145 14.11 -19.59 -18.31
C GLY A 145 12.65 -19.84 -17.99
N GLN A 146 12.36 -21.05 -17.49
CA GLN A 146 11.05 -21.44 -16.97
C GLN A 146 10.75 -20.62 -15.70
N GLY A 147 10.26 -19.39 -15.86
CA GLY A 147 9.93 -18.46 -14.78
C GLY A 147 8.42 -18.37 -14.52
N SER A 148 8.02 -18.63 -13.28
CA SER A 148 6.66 -18.55 -12.75
C SER A 148 6.05 -17.17 -13.00
N GLY A 149 4.84 -17.12 -13.58
CA GLY A 149 4.12 -15.90 -14.00
C GLY A 149 3.60 -15.03 -12.84
N GLY A 150 4.46 -14.64 -11.90
CA GLY A 150 4.14 -13.72 -10.83
C GLY A 150 4.21 -12.27 -11.29
N GLY A 151 3.13 -11.51 -11.12
CA GLY A 151 3.14 -10.07 -11.35
C GLY A 151 4.26 -9.36 -10.56
N HIS A 152 4.75 -8.25 -11.09
CA HIS A 152 5.67 -7.35 -10.38
C HIS A 152 4.85 -6.27 -9.63
N PHE A 153 5.37 -5.80 -8.50
CA PHE A 153 4.83 -4.63 -7.79
C PHE A 153 5.91 -3.55 -7.76
N PHE A 154 5.74 -2.47 -8.52
CA PHE A 154 6.73 -1.39 -8.67
C PHE A 154 8.12 -1.88 -9.13
N GLY A 155 8.15 -2.90 -9.98
CA GLY A 155 9.40 -3.46 -10.53
C GLY A 155 10.25 -4.23 -9.53
N LEU A 156 9.72 -4.56 -8.35
CA LEU A 156 10.34 -5.50 -7.42
C LEU A 156 10.22 -6.95 -7.93
N PRO A 157 11.02 -7.89 -7.38
CA PRO A 157 11.02 -9.29 -7.79
C PRO A 157 9.63 -9.92 -7.89
N PRO A 158 9.44 -10.94 -8.75
CA PRO A 158 8.14 -11.55 -8.95
C PRO A 158 7.53 -12.03 -7.63
N ILE A 159 6.24 -11.78 -7.46
CA ILE A 159 5.48 -12.16 -6.29
C ILE A 159 5.54 -13.69 -6.11
N GLY A 160 5.91 -14.14 -4.90
CA GLY A 160 5.89 -15.56 -4.51
C GLY A 160 4.48 -16.15 -4.46
N ASP A 161 4.31 -17.26 -3.76
CA ASP A 161 3.03 -17.98 -3.73
C ASP A 161 1.99 -17.27 -2.83
N SER A 162 2.45 -16.50 -1.85
CA SER A 162 1.56 -15.73 -0.96
C SER A 162 2.12 -14.37 -0.59
N VAL A 163 1.31 -13.33 -0.81
CA VAL A 163 1.73 -11.93 -0.62
C VAL A 163 0.73 -11.13 0.19
N VAL A 164 1.21 -10.18 0.99
CA VAL A 164 0.38 -9.13 1.60
C VAL A 164 0.88 -7.77 1.16
N PHE A 165 -0.02 -6.94 0.63
CA PHE A 165 0.24 -5.54 0.33
C PHE A 165 -0.20 -4.69 1.51
N VAL A 166 0.76 -4.05 2.19
CA VAL A 166 0.52 -3.10 3.28
C VAL A 166 0.72 -1.69 2.73
N VAL A 167 -0.36 -0.95 2.56
CA VAL A 167 -0.37 0.26 1.73
C VAL A 167 -0.82 1.47 2.54
N ASP A 168 0.01 2.50 2.53
CA ASP A 168 -0.31 3.77 3.16
C ASP A 168 -1.49 4.44 2.44
N SER A 169 -2.50 4.80 3.23
CA SER A 169 -3.65 5.59 2.86
C SER A 169 -3.77 6.81 3.77
N SER A 170 -2.65 7.36 4.23
CA SER A 170 -2.59 8.59 5.01
C SER A 170 -2.82 9.82 4.13
N ARG A 171 -3.08 10.98 4.75
CA ARG A 171 -3.39 12.21 4.02
C ARG A 171 -2.28 12.63 3.04
N SER A 172 -1.00 12.38 3.33
CA SER A 172 0.13 12.73 2.45
C SER A 172 0.04 12.05 1.08
N MET A 173 -0.55 10.86 1.02
CA MET A 173 -0.77 10.11 -0.23
C MET A 173 -1.72 10.83 -1.21
N ASN A 174 -2.44 11.88 -0.79
CA ASN A 174 -3.19 12.75 -1.69
C ASN A 174 -2.31 13.77 -2.44
N HIS A 175 -1.00 13.80 -2.18
CA HIS A 175 -0.07 14.68 -2.89
C HIS A 175 -0.21 14.49 -4.41
N PRO A 176 -0.17 15.58 -5.20
CA PRO A 176 -0.21 15.51 -6.64
C PRO A 176 0.83 14.53 -7.19
N TYR A 177 0.43 13.79 -8.22
CA TYR A 177 1.30 12.90 -8.99
C TYR A 177 1.01 13.09 -10.47
N PRO A 178 1.99 12.95 -11.38
CA PRO A 178 1.77 13.10 -12.80
C PRO A 178 0.57 12.28 -13.33
N PRO A 179 -0.13 12.77 -14.36
CA PRO A 179 -1.15 11.99 -15.05
C PRO A 179 -0.60 10.63 -15.50
N PRO A 180 -1.44 9.57 -15.54
CA PRO A 180 -2.91 9.59 -15.41
C PRO A 180 -3.43 9.52 -13.97
N ALA A 181 -2.57 9.28 -12.97
CA ALA A 181 -3.00 9.02 -11.59
C ALA A 181 -3.51 10.26 -10.86
N ASN A 182 -2.91 11.44 -11.12
CA ASN A 182 -3.19 12.72 -10.45
C ASN A 182 -2.81 12.79 -8.96
N THR A 183 -2.81 11.67 -8.22
CA THR A 183 -2.30 11.59 -6.83
C THR A 183 -1.44 10.35 -6.61
N ARG A 184 -0.56 10.39 -5.61
CA ARG A 184 0.27 9.22 -5.22
C ARG A 184 -0.61 8.02 -4.88
N PHE A 185 -1.67 8.23 -4.11
CA PHE A 185 -2.62 7.17 -3.75
C PHE A 185 -3.24 6.50 -4.98
N LYS A 186 -3.70 7.29 -5.97
CA LYS A 186 -4.24 6.74 -7.22
C LYS A 186 -3.19 5.99 -8.03
N ARG A 187 -1.93 6.44 -8.02
CA ARG A 187 -0.80 5.73 -8.65
C ARG A 187 -0.60 4.35 -8.03
N VAL A 188 -0.74 4.25 -6.70
CA VAL A 188 -0.69 2.97 -5.98
C VAL A 188 -1.89 2.09 -6.30
N GLN A 189 -3.11 2.65 -6.33
CA GLN A 189 -4.30 1.88 -6.73
C GLN A 189 -4.15 1.30 -8.14
N LEU A 190 -3.63 2.08 -9.10
CA LEU A 190 -3.33 1.61 -10.45
C LEU A 190 -2.31 0.47 -10.47
N GLU A 191 -1.25 0.58 -9.67
CA GLU A 191 -0.27 -0.50 -9.54
C GLU A 191 -0.92 -1.76 -8.97
N LEU A 192 -1.71 -1.65 -7.90
CA LEU A 192 -2.41 -2.79 -7.31
C LEU A 192 -3.36 -3.46 -8.30
N VAL A 193 -4.08 -2.70 -9.12
CA VAL A 193 -4.91 -3.27 -10.21
C VAL A 193 -4.05 -4.04 -11.19
N ASN A 194 -2.94 -3.44 -11.64
CA ASN A 194 -2.03 -4.07 -12.58
C ASN A 194 -1.43 -5.36 -12.00
N THR A 195 -0.86 -5.29 -10.80
CA THR A 195 -0.18 -6.41 -10.14
C THR A 195 -1.15 -7.53 -9.83
N ILE A 196 -2.25 -7.26 -9.11
CA ILE A 196 -3.21 -8.29 -8.70
C ILE A 196 -3.93 -8.86 -9.94
N GLY A 197 -4.19 -8.04 -10.96
CA GLY A 197 -4.83 -8.49 -12.20
C GLY A 197 -3.97 -9.44 -13.04
N HIS A 198 -2.65 -9.47 -12.84
CA HIS A 198 -1.72 -10.41 -13.48
C HIS A 198 -1.34 -11.60 -12.59
N MET A 199 -1.81 -11.66 -11.34
CA MET A 199 -1.54 -12.80 -10.46
C MET A 199 -2.23 -14.07 -11.00
N GLN A 200 -1.56 -15.20 -10.86
CA GLN A 200 -2.11 -16.51 -11.22
C GLN A 200 -3.07 -17.04 -10.14
N PRO A 201 -4.08 -17.84 -10.51
CA PRO A 201 -5.06 -18.38 -9.55
C PRO A 201 -4.45 -19.18 -8.39
N GLU A 202 -3.26 -19.75 -8.56
CA GLU A 202 -2.52 -20.50 -7.54
C GLU A 202 -1.92 -19.58 -6.46
N GLN A 203 -1.62 -18.33 -6.82
CA GLN A 203 -1.06 -17.34 -5.89
C GLN A 203 -2.14 -16.80 -4.97
N LYS A 204 -1.74 -16.39 -3.76
CA LYS A 204 -2.65 -15.79 -2.78
C LYS A 204 -2.24 -14.37 -2.43
N PHE A 205 -3.23 -13.51 -2.22
CA PHE A 205 -2.99 -12.12 -1.84
C PHE A 205 -3.85 -11.70 -0.64
N PHE A 206 -3.39 -10.66 0.04
CA PHE A 206 -4.17 -9.87 0.98
C PHE A 206 -3.78 -8.40 0.85
N ILE A 207 -4.72 -7.49 1.09
CA ILE A 207 -4.46 -6.04 1.09
C ILE A 207 -4.79 -5.50 2.49
N VAL A 208 -3.88 -4.74 3.07
CA VAL A 208 -4.10 -3.97 4.31
C VAL A 208 -3.77 -2.52 4.01
N PHE A 209 -4.78 -1.67 3.91
CA PHE A 209 -4.53 -0.24 3.93
C PHE A 209 -4.24 0.22 5.35
N PHE A 210 -3.50 1.32 5.51
CA PHE A 210 -3.29 1.90 6.82
C PHE A 210 -3.20 3.41 6.78
N ASN A 211 -3.70 4.03 7.84
CA ASN A 211 -3.48 5.41 8.17
C ASN A 211 -3.09 5.48 9.65
N HIS A 212 -3.92 6.09 10.51
CA HIS A 212 -3.81 5.98 11.96
C HIS A 212 -4.36 4.63 12.48
N GLU A 213 -5.13 3.93 11.66
CA GLU A 213 -5.70 2.60 11.89
C GLU A 213 -5.29 1.64 10.77
N ALA A 214 -5.45 0.33 11.00
CA ALA A 214 -5.30 -0.67 9.95
C ALA A 214 -6.67 -1.02 9.36
N ILE A 215 -6.74 -1.05 8.03
CA ILE A 215 -7.96 -1.30 7.26
C ILE A 215 -7.71 -2.53 6.37
N PRO A 216 -7.84 -3.75 6.92
CA PRO A 216 -7.69 -4.96 6.14
C PRO A 216 -8.83 -5.10 5.13
N MET A 217 -8.55 -5.72 3.99
CA MET A 217 -9.59 -6.13 3.05
C MET A 217 -10.60 -7.05 3.75
N PRO A 218 -11.88 -7.09 3.31
CA PRO A 218 -12.93 -7.86 3.98
C PRO A 218 -12.75 -9.38 3.74
N ALA A 219 -11.73 -9.93 4.39
CA ALA A 219 -11.30 -11.31 4.42
C ALA A 219 -10.61 -11.59 5.77
N ASN A 220 -10.57 -12.85 6.17
CA ASN A 220 -9.92 -13.31 7.40
C ASN A 220 -8.64 -14.15 7.15
N GLN A 221 -8.28 -14.35 5.88
CA GLN A 221 -7.14 -15.15 5.45
C GLN A 221 -6.67 -14.71 4.06
N LEU A 222 -5.47 -15.16 3.66
CA LEU A 222 -4.94 -15.04 2.30
C LEU A 222 -5.93 -15.64 1.27
N ILE A 223 -6.23 -14.89 0.21
CA ILE A 223 -7.21 -15.27 -0.80
C ILE A 223 -6.51 -15.64 -2.10
N ALA A 224 -6.87 -16.79 -2.67
CA ALA A 224 -6.38 -17.23 -3.99
C ALA A 224 -6.81 -16.24 -5.09
N ALA A 225 -5.89 -15.85 -5.98
CA ALA A 225 -6.08 -14.83 -7.01
C ALA A 225 -6.91 -15.31 -8.22
N THR A 226 -8.05 -15.93 -7.95
CA THR A 226 -9.04 -16.28 -8.97
C THR A 226 -9.68 -15.01 -9.56
N PRO A 227 -10.14 -15.02 -10.83
CA PRO A 227 -10.79 -13.86 -11.44
C PRO A 227 -11.92 -13.24 -10.60
N THR A 228 -12.75 -14.08 -9.98
CA THR A 228 -13.84 -13.63 -9.10
C THR A 228 -13.34 -12.91 -7.85
N SER A 229 -12.29 -13.44 -7.22
CA SER A 229 -11.71 -12.83 -6.03
C SER A 229 -10.95 -11.53 -6.35
N GLN A 230 -10.19 -11.50 -7.45
CA GLN A 230 -9.48 -10.31 -7.94
C GLN A 230 -10.49 -9.19 -8.16
N GLN A 231 -11.55 -9.44 -8.94
CA GLN A 231 -12.60 -8.45 -9.19
C GLN A 231 -13.28 -7.96 -7.89
N ARG A 232 -13.55 -8.86 -6.93
CA ARG A 232 -14.17 -8.49 -5.65
C ARG A 232 -13.29 -7.52 -4.85
N TYR A 233 -12.03 -7.89 -4.62
CA TYR A 233 -11.15 -7.13 -3.73
C TYR A 233 -10.55 -5.90 -4.39
N LEU A 234 -10.31 -5.92 -5.71
CA LEU A 234 -9.94 -4.73 -6.47
C LEU A 234 -11.05 -3.67 -6.47
N ARG A 235 -12.33 -4.08 -6.54
CA ARG A 235 -13.45 -3.14 -6.43
C ARG A 235 -13.55 -2.51 -5.05
N TRP A 236 -13.32 -3.28 -3.99
CA TRP A 236 -13.22 -2.75 -2.64
C TRP A 236 -12.06 -1.74 -2.52
N MET A 237 -10.89 -2.12 -3.04
CA MET A 237 -9.67 -1.31 -3.02
C MET A 237 -9.85 0.04 -3.74
N ILE A 238 -10.51 0.07 -4.89
CA ILE A 238 -10.78 1.31 -5.63
C ILE A 238 -11.66 2.29 -4.83
N GLY A 239 -12.56 1.79 -3.98
CA GLY A 239 -13.41 2.62 -3.12
C GLY A 239 -12.69 3.26 -1.94
N MET A 240 -11.44 2.87 -1.67
CA MET A 240 -10.64 3.42 -0.58
C MET A 240 -10.23 4.86 -0.85
N LYS A 241 -10.03 5.62 0.23
CA LYS A 241 -9.58 7.01 0.19
C LYS A 241 -8.41 7.20 1.14
N ALA A 242 -7.54 8.12 0.80
CA ALA A 242 -6.41 8.49 1.63
C ALA A 242 -6.80 9.61 2.62
N ASP A 243 -6.64 9.35 3.92
CA ASP A 243 -6.93 10.29 5.01
C ASP A 243 -6.16 9.95 6.31
N GLY A 244 -6.24 10.82 7.31
CA GLY A 244 -5.60 10.56 8.61
C GLY A 244 -4.06 10.70 8.61
N LYS A 245 -3.45 10.22 9.70
CA LYS A 245 -1.98 10.20 9.93
C LYS A 245 -1.38 8.87 9.46
N THR A 246 -0.06 8.70 9.61
CA THR A 246 0.68 7.50 9.19
C THR A 246 1.09 6.67 10.40
N ASN A 247 0.61 5.43 10.50
CA ASN A 247 1.00 4.44 11.51
C ASN A 247 0.90 3.01 10.95
N PRO A 248 2.02 2.43 10.48
CA PRO A 248 2.00 1.11 9.85
C PRO A 248 1.95 -0.05 10.86
N VAL A 249 2.18 0.21 12.17
CA VAL A 249 2.47 -0.87 13.13
C VAL A 249 1.35 -1.90 13.19
N HIS A 250 0.10 -1.46 13.36
CA HIS A 250 -1.03 -2.39 13.47
C HIS A 250 -1.27 -3.16 12.17
N ALA A 251 -1.11 -2.50 11.02
CA ALA A 251 -1.27 -3.13 9.72
C ALA A 251 -0.19 -4.19 9.44
N MET A 252 1.06 -3.90 9.82
CA MET A 252 2.16 -4.86 9.73
C MET A 252 1.95 -6.07 10.65
N LEU A 253 1.41 -5.88 11.86
CA LEU A 253 1.08 -6.99 12.74
C LEU A 253 0.00 -7.89 12.14
N ILE A 254 -1.05 -7.32 11.55
CA ILE A 254 -2.07 -8.10 10.81
C ILE A 254 -1.43 -8.86 9.65
N ALA A 255 -0.59 -8.20 8.86
CA ALA A 255 0.08 -8.82 7.72
C ALA A 255 0.97 -10.01 8.14
N LEU A 256 1.75 -9.86 9.21
CA LEU A 256 2.62 -10.92 9.74
C LEU A 256 1.82 -12.09 10.31
N GLN A 257 0.66 -11.84 10.93
CA GLN A 257 -0.22 -12.90 11.44
C GLN A 257 -0.77 -13.80 10.33
N LEU A 258 -0.94 -13.28 9.11
CA LEU A 258 -1.36 -14.05 7.94
C LEU A 258 -0.28 -15.02 7.44
N ARG A 259 0.96 -14.88 7.91
CA ARG A 259 2.15 -15.67 7.52
C ARG A 259 2.32 -15.81 6.00
N PRO A 260 2.35 -14.70 5.25
CA PRO A 260 2.70 -14.75 3.83
C PRO A 260 4.18 -15.08 3.66
N GLU A 261 4.56 -15.41 2.43
CA GLU A 261 5.96 -15.48 2.02
C GLU A 261 6.58 -14.08 1.94
N THR A 262 5.82 -13.12 1.38
CA THR A 262 6.29 -11.76 1.14
C THR A 262 5.28 -10.71 1.61
N ILE A 263 5.78 -9.63 2.19
CA ILE A 263 5.04 -8.40 2.46
C ILE A 263 5.63 -7.27 1.62
N TYR A 264 4.79 -6.48 0.97
CA TYR A 264 5.15 -5.20 0.38
C TYR A 264 4.59 -4.07 1.24
N LEU A 265 5.45 -3.33 1.94
CA LEU A 265 5.09 -2.13 2.68
C LEU A 265 5.33 -0.89 1.80
N LEU A 266 4.30 -0.09 1.58
CA LEU A 266 4.37 1.11 0.75
C LEU A 266 3.93 2.33 1.55
N THR A 267 4.75 3.38 1.57
CA THR A 267 4.44 4.67 2.22
C THR A 267 5.20 5.82 1.57
N ASP A 268 4.64 7.04 1.68
CA ASP A 268 5.27 8.29 1.26
C ASP A 268 5.71 9.16 2.46
N GLY A 269 5.60 8.63 3.67
CA GLY A 269 5.73 9.39 4.91
C GLY A 269 6.98 9.07 5.72
N ASP A 270 7.30 9.99 6.62
CA ASP A 270 8.30 9.80 7.66
C ASP A 270 7.80 8.79 8.70
N LEU A 271 8.53 7.68 8.83
CA LEU A 271 8.26 6.64 9.81
C LEU A 271 9.21 6.83 11.00
N PRO A 272 8.71 6.80 12.25
CA PRO A 272 9.60 6.83 13.41
C PRO A 272 10.58 5.64 13.36
N PRO A 273 11.88 5.83 13.68
CA PRO A 273 12.87 4.74 13.63
C PRO A 273 12.49 3.49 14.44
N LYS A 274 11.71 3.67 15.52
CA LYS A 274 11.17 2.58 16.36
C LYS A 274 10.29 1.60 15.58
N VAL A 275 9.69 2.01 14.46
CA VAL A 275 8.86 1.14 13.62
C VAL A 275 9.67 -0.04 13.09
N ALA A 276 10.92 0.17 12.67
CA ALA A 276 11.78 -0.89 12.15
C ALA A 276 12.03 -1.99 13.19
N SER A 277 12.40 -1.59 14.42
CA SER A 277 12.64 -2.55 15.51
C SER A 277 11.38 -3.33 15.89
N VAL A 278 10.23 -2.65 15.97
CA VAL A 278 8.94 -3.31 16.28
C VAL A 278 8.57 -4.34 15.19
N ILE A 279 8.74 -4.00 13.91
CA ILE A 279 8.47 -4.94 12.81
C ILE A 279 9.42 -6.13 12.86
N ARG A 280 10.72 -5.87 13.08
CA ARG A 280 11.73 -6.94 13.19
C ARG A 280 11.46 -7.89 14.34
N GLU A 281 11.09 -7.37 15.51
CA GLU A 281 10.71 -8.18 16.68
C GLU A 281 9.44 -9.01 16.41
N ALA A 282 8.46 -8.44 15.71
CA ALA A 282 7.23 -9.13 15.36
C ALA A 282 7.42 -10.21 14.28
N ASN A 283 8.41 -10.05 13.39
CA ASN A 283 8.67 -10.98 12.28
C ASN A 283 9.45 -12.24 12.71
N GLY A 284 8.91 -12.98 13.68
CA GLY A 284 9.52 -14.24 14.15
C GLY A 284 9.44 -15.40 13.15
N GLN A 285 8.69 -15.24 12.05
CA GLN A 285 8.48 -16.26 11.02
C GLN A 285 9.39 -16.06 9.78
N HIS A 286 10.30 -15.08 9.80
CA HIS A 286 11.22 -14.78 8.70
C HIS A 286 10.52 -14.47 7.36
N VAL A 287 9.36 -13.80 7.42
CA VAL A 287 8.66 -13.28 6.24
C VAL A 287 9.55 -12.27 5.52
N GLN A 288 9.64 -12.33 4.19
CA GLN A 288 10.36 -11.32 3.43
C GLN A 288 9.57 -10.01 3.43
N ILE A 289 10.17 -8.89 3.86
CA ILE A 289 9.50 -7.58 3.84
C ILE A 289 10.21 -6.65 2.87
N ASN A 290 9.59 -6.41 1.73
CA ASN A 290 10.01 -5.41 0.76
C ASN A 290 9.34 -4.08 1.05
N THR A 291 10.04 -2.97 0.85
CA THR A 291 9.54 -1.63 1.16
C THR A 291 9.61 -0.71 -0.05
N ILE A 292 8.58 0.11 -0.25
CA ILE A 292 8.49 1.06 -1.34
C ILE A 292 8.25 2.46 -0.75
N GLY A 293 9.17 3.37 -1.03
CA GLY A 293 9.08 4.79 -0.67
C GLY A 293 8.55 5.61 -1.84
N PHE A 294 7.63 6.54 -1.57
CA PHE A 294 7.10 7.49 -2.56
C PHE A 294 7.52 8.93 -2.24
N GLY A 295 7.95 9.64 -3.28
CA GLY A 295 8.07 11.09 -3.23
C GLY A 295 9.37 11.58 -2.59
N ASP A 296 9.39 11.75 -1.27
CA ASP A 296 10.50 12.36 -0.53
C ASP A 296 11.33 11.31 0.25
N ASP A 297 12.58 11.65 0.59
CA ASP A 297 13.53 10.77 1.26
C ASP A 297 13.42 10.77 2.80
N ALA A 298 12.55 11.60 3.38
CA ALA A 298 12.41 11.77 4.82
C ALA A 298 12.21 10.45 5.60
N GLY A 299 11.47 9.48 5.03
CA GLY A 299 11.26 8.14 5.61
C GLY A 299 12.16 7.05 5.03
N GLU A 300 13.04 7.36 4.08
CA GLU A 300 13.80 6.38 3.29
C GLU A 300 14.69 5.51 4.17
N GLN A 301 15.43 6.10 5.12
CA GLN A 301 16.35 5.34 5.97
C GLN A 301 15.62 4.25 6.77
N VAL A 302 14.44 4.56 7.31
CA VAL A 302 13.65 3.60 8.11
C VAL A 302 13.08 2.50 7.21
N LEU A 303 12.65 2.82 5.99
CA LEU A 303 12.21 1.81 5.02
C LEU A 303 13.36 0.88 4.59
N GLN A 304 14.54 1.44 4.30
CA GLN A 304 15.73 0.66 4.00
C GLN A 304 16.10 -0.27 5.17
N ASP A 305 16.01 0.22 6.41
CA ASP A 305 16.28 -0.58 7.60
C ASP A 305 15.25 -1.70 7.76
N ILE A 306 13.96 -1.45 7.54
CA ILE A 306 12.92 -2.50 7.54
C ILE A 306 13.25 -3.57 6.51
N ALA A 307 13.54 -3.19 5.26
CA ALA A 307 13.86 -4.16 4.22
C ALA A 307 15.12 -4.99 4.54
N ARG A 308 16.21 -4.31 4.92
CA ARG A 308 17.50 -4.94 5.27
C ARG A 308 17.34 -5.90 6.45
N GLN A 309 16.57 -5.50 7.46
CA GLN A 309 16.30 -6.33 8.63
C GLN A 309 15.31 -7.46 8.34
N ASN A 310 14.70 -7.58 7.17
CA ASN A 310 13.70 -8.61 6.90
C ASN A 310 13.92 -9.30 5.55
N ASN A 311 15.19 -9.46 5.14
CA ASN A 311 15.62 -10.14 3.92
C ASN A 311 14.92 -9.63 2.65
N GLY A 312 14.47 -8.38 2.64
CA GLY A 312 13.78 -7.76 1.54
C GLY A 312 14.60 -6.68 0.85
N THR A 313 13.96 -6.03 -0.10
CA THR A 313 14.53 -4.96 -0.93
C THR A 313 13.76 -3.66 -0.74
N TYR A 314 14.48 -2.54 -0.73
CA TYR A 314 13.91 -1.21 -0.76
C TYR A 314 13.86 -0.67 -2.20
N ARG A 315 12.77 -0.01 -2.57
CA ARG A 315 12.63 0.72 -3.82
C ARG A 315 12.08 2.11 -3.58
N PHE A 316 12.76 3.12 -4.11
CA PHE A 316 12.26 4.48 -4.17
C PHE A 316 11.53 4.74 -5.50
N ILE A 317 10.40 5.44 -5.44
CA ILE A 317 9.63 5.93 -6.58
C ILE A 317 9.61 7.46 -6.52
N PRO A 318 10.36 8.16 -7.39
CA PRO A 318 10.40 9.62 -7.39
C PRO A 318 9.10 10.21 -7.92
N GLU A 319 8.81 11.45 -7.54
CA GLU A 319 7.58 12.17 -7.94
C GLU A 319 7.42 12.29 -9.46
N ASP A 320 8.55 12.38 -10.16
CA ASP A 320 8.60 12.66 -11.59
C ASP A 320 8.65 11.39 -12.46
N GLU A 321 8.60 10.20 -11.85
CA GLU A 321 8.56 8.94 -12.60
C GLU A 321 7.19 8.81 -13.29
N SER A 322 7.10 9.45 -14.45
CA SER A 322 6.13 9.11 -15.48
C SER A 322 6.39 7.65 -15.87
N PRO A 323 5.36 6.81 -16.04
CA PRO A 323 5.57 5.47 -16.57
C PRO A 323 6.37 5.61 -17.87
N LYS A 324 7.58 5.05 -17.93
CA LYS A 324 8.43 5.12 -19.12
C LYS A 324 7.57 4.73 -20.32
N SER A 325 7.33 5.66 -21.23
CA SER A 325 6.88 5.31 -22.57
C SER A 325 7.98 4.45 -23.16
N ALA A 326 7.68 3.17 -23.39
CA ALA A 326 8.58 2.28 -24.11
C ALA A 326 8.93 2.91 -25.47
N PRO A 327 10.19 2.82 -25.93
CA PRO A 327 10.56 3.24 -27.28
C PRO A 327 9.81 2.43 -28.35
#